data_AF-A0A7X8WEU1-F1
#
_entry.id   AF-A0A7X8WEU1-F1
#
_cell.length_a   1.000
_cell.length_b   1.000
_cell.length_c   1.000
_cell.angle_alpha   90.00
_cell.angle_beta   90.00
_cell.angle_gamma   90.00
#
_symmetry.space_group_name_H-M   'P 1'
#
loop_
_entity.id
_entity.type
_entity.pdbx_description
1 polymer ?
#
loop_
_entity_poly.entity_id
_entity_poly.type
_entity_poly.pdbx_seq_one_letter_code
_entity_poly.pdbx_strand_id
1 'polypeptide(L)'
;MLHMTLRWFGTNHDTVPLKYIRQIPGVEGVVTTLYDIPAGEAWPIGRIRELKAEVEAAGLKILGIESVNIHDAIKIGSRDRERYIDAYIETLRNLGSEGITMVCYNFMPVFDWTRTDLAKKRPDGSTVFAYTK
;
A
#
# COMPACT_ATOMS: atom_id res chain seq x y z
N MET A 1 12.91 17.95 1.98
CA MET A 1 12.84 17.53 3.39
C MET A 1 12.67 16.02 3.41
N LEU A 2 13.25 15.32 4.39
CA LEU A 2 13.03 13.89 4.60
C LEU A 2 11.73 13.71 5.38
N HIS A 3 10.82 12.86 4.91
CA HIS A 3 9.62 12.46 5.66
C HIS A 3 9.75 11.00 6.07
N MET A 4 9.74 10.73 7.37
CA MET A 4 9.74 9.37 7.89
C MET A 4 8.32 8.81 7.90
N THR A 5 8.16 7.60 7.36
CA THR A 5 6.86 6.92 7.24
C THR A 5 6.94 5.49 7.77
N LEU A 6 5.78 4.90 8.04
CA LEU A 6 5.63 3.47 8.30
C LEU A 6 4.48 2.92 7.46
N ARG A 7 4.62 1.70 6.93
CA ARG A 7 3.54 1.07 6.16
C ARG A 7 2.44 0.57 7.10
N TRP A 8 1.20 0.97 6.84
CA TRP A 8 0.04 0.62 7.66
C TRP A 8 -1.10 0.08 6.79
N PHE A 9 -1.68 -1.05 7.19
CA PHE A 9 -2.58 -1.82 6.34
C PHE A 9 -4.08 -1.50 6.51
N GLY A 10 -4.47 -0.62 7.43
CA GLY A 10 -5.88 -0.31 7.70
C GLY A 10 -6.39 -0.95 8.99
N THR A 11 -7.38 -0.35 9.66
CA THR A 11 -7.84 -0.78 11.00
C THR A 11 -8.34 -2.23 11.05
N ASN A 12 -8.83 -2.78 9.93
CA ASN A 12 -9.33 -4.16 9.86
C ASN A 12 -8.30 -5.17 9.35
N HIS A 13 -7.12 -4.72 8.92
CA HIS A 13 -6.10 -5.56 8.29
C HIS A 13 -4.75 -5.51 9.03
N ASP A 14 -4.49 -4.45 9.78
CA ASP A 14 -3.27 -4.28 10.56
C ASP A 14 -3.50 -4.57 12.04
N THR A 15 -2.61 -5.33 12.64
CA THR A 15 -2.59 -5.55 14.09
C THR A 15 -1.90 -4.42 14.85
N VAL A 16 -1.17 -3.55 14.15
CA VAL A 16 -0.52 -2.35 14.69
C VAL A 16 -1.44 -1.14 14.50
N PRO A 17 -2.08 -0.61 15.56
CA PRO A 17 -2.97 0.53 15.44
C PRO A 17 -2.20 1.84 15.22
N LEU A 18 -2.82 2.81 14.52
CA LEU A 18 -2.24 4.13 14.24
C LEU A 18 -1.73 4.87 15.49
N LYS A 19 -2.40 4.68 16.64
CA LYS A 19 -1.98 5.27 17.92
C LYS A 19 -0.57 4.84 18.35
N TYR A 20 -0.13 3.62 17.99
CA TYR A 20 1.22 3.14 18.27
C TYR A 20 2.21 3.67 17.23
N ILE A 21 1.81 3.74 15.96
CA ILE A 21 2.65 4.29 14.88
C ILE A 21 3.03 5.75 15.18
N ARG A 22 2.07 6.55 15.67
CA ARG A 22 2.32 7.96 16.06
C ARG A 22 3.33 8.12 17.20
N GLN A 23 3.59 7.08 17.99
CA GLN A 23 4.56 7.14 19.08
C GLN A 23 6.00 6.97 18.59
N ILE A 24 6.21 6.56 17.33
CA ILE A 24 7.55 6.33 16.78
C ILE A 24 8.25 7.68 16.53
N PRO A 25 9.44 7.91 17.12
CA PRO A 25 10.15 9.18 16.97
C PRO A 25 10.41 9.53 15.50
N GLY A 26 9.98 10.73 15.11
CA GLY A 26 10.20 11.28 13.77
C GLY A 26 9.21 10.83 12.70
N VAL A 27 8.36 9.82 12.95
CA VAL A 27 7.34 9.41 11.97
C VAL A 27 6.28 10.50 11.83
N GLU A 28 6.07 10.97 10.60
CA GLU A 28 5.11 12.04 10.29
C GLU A 28 3.83 11.51 9.65
N GLY A 29 3.86 10.28 9.15
CA GLY A 29 2.76 9.71 8.40
C GLY A 29 2.94 8.25 8.05
N VAL A 30 2.00 7.74 7.25
CA VAL A 30 1.96 6.35 6.81
C VAL A 30 2.01 6.25 5.29
N VAL A 31 2.43 5.09 4.84
CA VAL A 31 2.16 4.59 3.48
C VAL A 31 1.11 3.49 3.62
N THR A 32 0.02 3.55 2.86
CA THR A 32 -1.14 2.65 3.07
C THR A 32 -1.79 2.26 1.73
N THR A 33 -2.88 1.49 1.75
CA THR A 33 -3.64 1.09 0.56
C THR A 33 -5.09 0.71 0.92
N LEU A 34 -5.98 0.66 -0.06
CA LEU A 34 -7.35 0.16 0.08
C LEU A 34 -7.40 -1.33 -0.28
N TYR A 35 -7.63 -2.18 0.72
CA TYR A 35 -7.69 -3.64 0.58
C TYR A 35 -9.04 -4.19 0.14
N ASP A 36 -10.10 -3.38 0.26
CA ASP A 36 -11.48 -3.72 -0.07
C ASP A 36 -11.81 -3.56 -1.56
N ILE A 37 -10.88 -3.02 -2.36
CA ILE A 37 -11.08 -2.77 -3.79
C ILE A 37 -10.31 -3.82 -4.62
N PRO A 38 -11.00 -4.56 -5.51
CA PRO A 38 -10.35 -5.52 -6.40
C PRO A 38 -9.28 -4.87 -7.28
N ALA A 39 -8.23 -5.63 -7.61
CA ALA A 39 -7.20 -5.15 -8.53
C ALA A 39 -7.79 -4.75 -9.88
N GLY A 40 -7.38 -3.61 -10.42
CA GLY A 40 -7.87 -3.08 -11.69
C GLY A 40 -9.17 -2.27 -11.62
N GLU A 41 -9.89 -2.30 -10.50
CA GLU A 41 -11.06 -1.42 -10.31
C GLU A 41 -10.61 -0.02 -9.85
N ALA A 42 -11.29 1.01 -10.36
CA ALA A 42 -10.95 2.39 -10.04
C ALA A 42 -11.30 2.70 -8.58
N TRP A 43 -10.40 3.35 -7.85
CA TRP A 43 -10.64 3.72 -6.46
C TRP A 43 -11.63 4.89 -6.38
N PRO A 44 -12.79 4.72 -5.70
CA PRO A 44 -13.73 5.82 -5.52
C PRO A 44 -13.13 6.90 -4.62
N ILE A 45 -13.30 8.16 -5.01
CA ILE A 45 -12.80 9.31 -4.23
C ILE A 45 -13.33 9.33 -2.79
N GLY A 46 -14.57 8.87 -2.56
CA GLY A 46 -15.15 8.75 -1.21
C GLY A 46 -14.34 7.81 -0.31
N ARG A 47 -13.89 6.67 -0.84
CA ARG A 47 -13.07 5.71 -0.07
C ARG A 47 -11.69 6.25 0.23
N ILE A 48 -11.08 7.00 -0.70
CA ILE A 48 -9.81 7.71 -0.47
C ILE A 48 -9.97 8.74 0.66
N ARG A 49 -11.07 9.50 0.67
CA ARG A 49 -11.36 10.48 1.73
C ARG A 49 -11.57 9.84 3.08
N GLU A 50 -12.29 8.72 3.13
CA GLU A 50 -12.52 7.97 4.37
C GLU A 50 -11.20 7.46 4.96
N LEU A 51 -10.33 6.87 4.12
CA LEU A 51 -8.99 6.44 4.53
C LEU A 51 -8.13 7.62 5.04
N LYS A 52 -8.16 8.75 4.31
CA LYS A 52 -7.43 9.96 4.70
C LYS A 52 -7.93 10.52 6.03
N ALA A 53 -9.24 10.61 6.22
CA ALA A 53 -9.85 11.10 7.46
C ALA A 53 -9.48 10.22 8.65
N GLU A 54 -9.43 8.89 8.47
CA GLU A 54 -9.01 7.95 9.53
C GLU A 54 -7.55 8.19 9.96
N VAL A 55 -6.64 8.32 8.99
CA VAL A 55 -5.22 8.59 9.26
C VAL A 55 -5.01 9.97 9.90
N GLU A 56 -5.68 10.99 9.38
CA GLU A 56 -5.59 12.37 9.89
C GLU A 56 -6.18 12.49 11.30
N ALA A 57 -7.26 11.76 11.62
CA ALA A 57 -7.82 11.71 12.96
C ALA A 57 -6.85 11.13 14.00
N ALA A 58 -5.92 10.27 13.59
CA ALA A 58 -4.84 9.79 14.45
C ALA A 58 -3.70 10.82 14.62
N GLY A 59 -3.71 11.92 13.86
CA GLY A 59 -2.66 12.93 13.84
C GLY A 59 -1.46 12.57 12.94
N LEU A 60 -1.67 11.73 11.93
CA LEU A 60 -0.70 11.31 10.93
C LEU A 60 -1.12 11.80 9.54
N LYS A 61 -0.21 11.76 8.56
CA LYS A 61 -0.51 12.05 7.15
C LYS A 61 -0.45 10.78 6.31
N ILE A 62 -1.20 10.74 5.20
CA ILE A 62 -0.91 9.78 4.13
C ILE A 62 0.17 10.39 3.25
N LEU A 63 1.37 9.81 3.28
CA LEU A 63 2.53 10.29 2.52
C LEU A 63 2.79 9.45 1.26
N GLY A 64 2.05 8.38 1.07
CA GLY A 64 1.93 7.68 -0.21
C GLY A 64 1.05 6.45 -0.15
N ILE A 65 0.83 5.86 -1.32
CA ILE A 65 0.11 4.61 -1.48
C ILE A 65 1.07 3.48 -1.84
N GLU A 66 0.98 2.35 -1.14
CA GLU A 66 1.69 1.12 -1.48
C GLU A 66 0.78 -0.09 -1.21
N SER A 67 0.08 -0.62 -2.22
CA SER A 67 0.15 -0.30 -3.66
C SER A 67 -1.22 -0.04 -4.27
N VAL A 68 -1.24 0.69 -5.39
CA VAL A 68 -2.31 0.54 -6.38
C VAL A 68 -1.94 -0.66 -7.24
N ASN A 69 -2.75 -1.72 -7.20
CA ASN A 69 -2.40 -2.98 -7.85
C ASN A 69 -2.56 -2.90 -9.37
N ILE A 70 -1.53 -3.32 -10.11
CA ILE A 70 -1.59 -3.45 -11.56
C ILE A 70 -2.27 -4.77 -11.91
N HIS A 71 -3.39 -4.68 -12.64
CA HIS A 71 -4.14 -5.85 -13.08
C HIS A 71 -3.34 -6.72 -14.06
N ASP A 72 -3.47 -8.04 -13.97
CA ASP A 72 -2.68 -8.99 -14.77
C ASP A 72 -2.92 -8.85 -16.28
N ALA A 73 -4.10 -8.40 -16.70
CA ALA A 73 -4.39 -8.04 -18.10
C ALA A 73 -3.38 -7.04 -18.67
N ILE A 74 -2.91 -6.09 -17.85
CA ILE A 74 -1.87 -5.12 -18.22
C ILE A 74 -0.53 -5.83 -18.32
N LYS A 75 -0.18 -6.67 -17.34
CA LYS A 75 1.11 -7.39 -17.29
C LYS A 75 1.32 -8.31 -18.49
N ILE A 76 0.27 -9.04 -18.88
CA ILE A 76 0.33 -9.99 -20.02
C ILE A 76 -0.02 -9.33 -21.36
N GLY A 77 -0.38 -8.04 -21.37
CA GLY A 77 -0.73 -7.30 -22.59
C GLY A 77 -2.00 -7.80 -23.28
N SER A 78 -2.97 -8.35 -22.54
CA SER A 78 -4.22 -8.86 -23.11
C SER A 78 -5.11 -7.76 -23.72
N ARG A 79 -6.20 -8.15 -24.39
CA ARG A 79 -7.15 -7.22 -25.03
C ARG A 79 -7.84 -6.29 -24.02
N ASP A 80 -8.02 -6.72 -22.78
CA ASP A 80 -8.72 -5.96 -21.75
C ASP A 80 -7.84 -4.90 -21.06
N ARG A 81 -6.54 -4.83 -21.39
CA ARG A 81 -5.58 -3.95 -20.69
C ARG A 81 -5.99 -2.48 -20.72
N GLU A 82 -6.59 -2.01 -21.82
CA GLU A 82 -6.96 -0.58 -21.97
C GLU A 82 -7.98 -0.17 -20.91
N ARG A 83 -9.00 -1.01 -20.66
CA ARG A 83 -9.97 -0.79 -19.57
C ARG A 83 -9.29 -0.63 -18.22
N TYR A 84 -8.33 -1.49 -17.90
CA TYR A 84 -7.65 -1.46 -16.61
C TYR A 84 -6.64 -0.32 -16.51
N ILE A 85 -6.03 0.10 -17.63
CA ILE A 85 -5.19 1.31 -17.68
C ILE A 85 -6.05 2.54 -17.39
N ASP A 86 -7.24 2.65 -17.99
CA ASP A 86 -8.16 3.76 -17.74
C ASP A 86 -8.58 3.83 -16.26
N ALA A 87 -8.91 2.69 -15.65
CA ALA A 87 -9.25 2.61 -14.22
C ALA A 87 -8.06 2.96 -13.31
N TYR A 88 -6.83 2.58 -13.70
CA TYR A 88 -5.62 2.95 -12.98
C TYR A 88 -5.36 4.46 -13.06
N ILE A 89 -5.49 5.06 -14.25
CA ILE A 89 -5.37 6.51 -14.44
C ILE A 89 -6.41 7.27 -13.60
N GLU A 90 -7.65 6.79 -13.57
CA GLU A 90 -8.70 7.40 -12.74
C GLU A 90 -8.36 7.34 -11.25
N THR A 91 -7.83 6.22 -10.77
CA THR A 91 -7.32 6.10 -9.40
C THR A 91 -6.22 7.13 -9.12
N LEU A 92 -5.27 7.32 -10.03
CA LEU A 92 -4.20 8.31 -9.86
C LEU A 92 -4.74 9.75 -9.83
N ARG A 93 -5.75 10.06 -10.66
CA ARG A 93 -6.42 11.37 -10.63
C ARG A 93 -7.13 11.62 -9.29
N ASN A 94 -7.84 10.62 -8.78
CA ASN A 94 -8.55 10.71 -7.51
C ASN A 94 -7.59 10.83 -6.31
N LEU A 95 -6.47 10.11 -6.33
CA LEU A 95 -5.41 10.26 -5.31
C LEU A 95 -4.79 11.66 -5.38
N GLY A 96 -4.48 12.14 -6.58
CA GLY A 96 -3.90 13.46 -6.81
C GLY A 96 -4.82 14.60 -6.37
N SER A 97 -6.14 14.49 -6.60
CA SER A 97 -7.12 15.50 -6.17
C SER A 97 -7.27 15.59 -4.65
N GLU A 98 -6.99 14.50 -3.94
CA GLU A 98 -6.92 14.45 -2.48
C GLU A 98 -5.52 14.77 -1.92
N GLY A 99 -4.58 15.17 -2.78
CA GLY A 99 -3.23 15.61 -2.40
C GLY A 99 -2.24 14.47 -2.13
N ILE A 100 -2.58 13.23 -2.51
CA ILE A 100 -1.69 12.07 -2.37
C ILE A 100 -0.90 11.92 -3.68
N THR A 101 0.38 12.27 -3.63
CA THR A 101 1.22 12.44 -4.84
C THR A 101 2.30 11.37 -5.04
N MET A 102 2.37 10.38 -4.14
CA MET A 102 3.31 9.27 -4.24
C MET A 102 2.55 7.95 -4.29
N VAL A 103 2.82 7.16 -5.33
CA VAL A 103 2.26 5.81 -5.50
C VAL A 103 3.39 4.85 -5.82
N CYS A 104 3.60 3.87 -4.94
CA CYS A 104 4.47 2.74 -5.15
C CYS A 104 3.67 1.59 -5.77
N TYR A 105 4.26 0.93 -6.76
CA TYR A 105 3.68 -0.21 -7.47
C TYR A 105 4.79 -1.17 -7.91
N ASN A 106 4.41 -2.38 -8.33
CA ASN A 106 5.31 -3.34 -8.96
C ASN A 106 4.69 -3.93 -10.23
N PHE A 107 5.52 -4.59 -11.05
CA PHE A 107 5.11 -5.25 -12.29
C PHE A 107 5.47 -6.74 -12.27
N MET A 108 5.46 -7.36 -11.08
CA MET A 108 5.81 -8.77 -10.95
C MET A 108 4.65 -9.66 -11.43
N PRO A 109 4.90 -10.62 -12.34
CA PRO A 109 3.88 -11.51 -12.84
C PRO A 109 3.58 -12.63 -11.84
N VAL A 110 2.29 -12.87 -11.57
CA VAL A 110 1.75 -13.95 -10.71
C VAL A 110 2.13 -13.83 -9.23
N PHE A 111 3.42 -13.82 -8.91
CA PHE A 111 3.93 -13.71 -7.56
C PHE A 111 4.50 -12.31 -7.32
N ASP A 112 4.08 -11.68 -6.23
CA ASP A 112 4.71 -10.46 -5.73
C ASP A 112 6.04 -10.84 -5.03
N TRP A 113 6.33 -10.29 -3.86
CA TRP A 113 7.46 -10.73 -3.05
C TRP A 113 7.31 -12.20 -2.62
N THR A 114 8.40 -12.97 -2.74
CA THR A 114 8.43 -14.40 -2.36
C THR A 114 9.48 -14.66 -1.29
N ARG A 115 9.29 -15.69 -0.48
CA ARG A 115 10.24 -16.16 0.55
C ARG A 115 10.07 -17.67 0.68
N THR A 116 11.13 -18.42 0.93
CA THR A 116 11.03 -19.87 1.17
C THR A 116 10.89 -20.21 2.65
N ASP A 117 11.29 -19.30 3.54
CA ASP A 117 11.11 -19.43 4.99
C ASP A 117 10.63 -18.11 5.58
N LEU A 118 9.51 -18.16 6.31
CA LEU A 118 8.88 -16.99 6.95
C LEU A 118 9.28 -16.82 8.43
N ALA A 119 10.06 -17.75 9.00
CA ALA A 119 10.38 -17.75 10.42
C ALA A 119 11.79 -18.27 10.72
N LYS A 120 12.77 -17.98 9.86
CA LYS A 120 14.15 -18.44 10.04
C LYS A 120 14.74 -17.86 11.32
N LYS A 121 15.04 -18.73 12.29
CA LYS A 121 15.60 -18.32 13.58
C LYS A 121 17.05 -17.84 13.45
N ARG A 122 17.37 -16.73 14.10
CA ARG A 122 18.72 -16.15 14.21
C ARG A 122 19.38 -16.52 15.55
N PRO A 123 20.72 -16.38 15.68
CA PRO A 123 21.42 -16.69 16.92
C PRO A 123 20.93 -15.93 18.16
N ASP A 124 20.38 -14.72 17.98
CA ASP A 124 19.80 -13.89 19.04
C ASP A 124 18.36 -14.30 19.43
N GLY A 125 17.79 -15.31 18.76
CA GLY A 125 16.45 -15.82 19.01
C GLY A 125 15.34 -15.19 18.17
N SER A 126 15.60 -14.09 17.46
CA SER A 126 14.65 -13.46 16.54
C SER A 126 14.35 -14.33 15.31
N THR A 127 13.24 -14.07 14.63
CA THR A 127 12.92 -14.68 13.33
C THR A 127 13.09 -13.66 12.20
N VAL A 128 13.48 -14.13 11.01
CA VAL A 128 13.56 -13.33 9.79
C VAL A 128 12.96 -14.06 8.60
N PHE A 129 12.53 -13.31 7.60
CA PHE A 129 12.17 -13.85 6.28
C PHE A 129 13.43 -14.17 5.47
N ALA A 130 13.47 -15.31 4.77
CA ALA A 130 14.66 -15.76 4.05
C ALA A 130 14.34 -16.51 2.74
N TYR A 131 15.36 -16.57 1.89
CA TYR A 131 15.51 -17.60 0.86
C TYR A 131 16.56 -18.61 1.31
N THR A 132 16.12 -19.81 1.65
CA THR A 132 16.96 -20.98 1.91
C THR A 132 17.05 -21.84 0.66
N LYS A 133 18.22 -22.45 0.46
CA LYS A 133 18.44 -23.49 -0.54
C LYS A 133 17.87 -24.82 -0.07
#